data_AF-A0A959AYY1-F1
#
_entry.id   AF-A0A959AYY1-F1
#
_cell.length_a   1.000
_cell.length_b   1.000
_cell.length_c   1.000
_cell.angle_alpha   90.00
_cell.angle_beta   90.00
_cell.angle_gamma   90.00
#
_symmetry.space_group_name_H-M   'P 1'
#
loop_
_entity.id
_entity.type
_entity.pdbx_description
1 polymer ?
#
loop_
_entity_poly.entity_id
_entity_poly.type
_entity_poly.pdbx_seq_one_letter_code
_entity_poly.pdbx_strand_id
1 'polypeptide(L)' 'GGLLTEYPSHTLPDREHFPMRNRIIAGLCDALIVVETQKKGGSMISAHMANDYNKDVFAVPGR' A
#
# COMPACT_ATOMS: atom_id res chain seq x y z
N GLY A 1 -16.04 -7.94 -6.08
CA GLY A 1 -14.62 -7.52 -6.07
C GLY A 1 -14.27 -6.91 -7.41
N GLY A 2 -13.12 -6.24 -7.52
CA GLY A 2 -12.66 -5.63 -8.76
C GLY A 2 -11.14 -5.54 -8.82
N LEU A 3 -10.60 -5.39 -10.03
CA LEU A 3 -9.19 -5.12 -10.29
C LEU A 3 -9.06 -3.67 -10.75
N LEU A 4 -8.17 -2.91 -10.09
CA LEU A 4 -7.87 -1.53 -10.45
C LEU A 4 -6.38 -1.41 -10.80
N THR A 5 -6.11 -0.80 -11.95
CA THR A 5 -4.76 -0.49 -12.44
C THR A 5 -4.77 0.88 -13.11
N GLU A 6 -3.65 1.61 -13.02
CA GLU A 6 -3.41 2.85 -13.75
C GLU A 6 -2.71 2.59 -15.10
N TYR A 7 -2.31 1.35 -15.34
CA TYR A 7 -1.54 0.97 -16.51
C TYR A 7 -2.43 0.38 -17.61
N PRO A 8 -2.22 0.75 -18.88
CA PRO A 8 -2.89 0.14 -20.02
C PRO A 8 -2.68 -1.38 -20.11
N SER A 9 -3.53 -2.03 -20.89
CA SER A 9 -3.33 -3.43 -21.26
C SER A 9 -1.95 -3.64 -21.89
N HIS A 10 -1.33 -4.79 -21.59
CA HIS A 10 0.01 -5.18 -22.05
C HIS A 10 1.19 -4.41 -21.45
N THR A 11 0.98 -3.53 -20.47
CA THR A 11 2.11 -2.97 -19.69
C THR A 11 2.80 -4.07 -18.89
N LEU A 12 4.13 -4.12 -18.98
CA LEU A 12 4.95 -5.08 -18.25
C LEU A 12 5.10 -4.67 -16.77
N PRO A 13 5.33 -5.62 -15.86
CA PRO A 13 5.54 -5.31 -14.45
C PRO A 13 6.95 -4.75 -14.22
N ASP A 14 7.06 -3.41 -14.19
CA ASP A 14 8.29 -2.74 -13.76
C ASP A 14 8.37 -2.63 -12.25
N ARG A 15 9.59 -2.75 -11.71
CA ARG A 15 9.86 -2.70 -10.27
C ARG A 15 9.34 -1.41 -9.60
N GLU A 16 9.41 -0.29 -10.32
CA GLU A 16 8.96 1.01 -9.83
C GLU A 16 7.43 1.12 -9.72
N HIS A 17 6.69 0.32 -10.48
CA HIS A 17 5.22 0.34 -10.43
C HIS A 17 4.66 -0.17 -9.09
N PHE A 18 5.41 -1.02 -8.38
CA PHE A 18 5.00 -1.59 -7.10
C PHE A 18 4.84 -0.52 -6.00
N PRO A 19 5.88 0.28 -5.65
CA PRO A 19 5.71 1.34 -4.66
C PRO A 19 4.75 2.44 -5.13
N MET A 20 4.71 2.75 -6.43
CA MET A 20 3.81 3.79 -6.96
C MET A 20 2.33 3.47 -6.72
N ARG A 21 1.93 2.19 -6.88
CA ARG A 21 0.51 1.79 -6.71
C ARG A 21 0.06 1.84 -5.25
N ASN A 22 0.97 1.78 -4.28
CA ASN A 22 0.61 1.77 -2.85
C ASN A 22 -0.19 3.01 -2.42
N ARG A 23 -0.01 4.16 -3.08
CA ARG A 23 -0.82 5.36 -2.83
C ARG A 23 -2.31 5.15 -3.08
N ILE A 24 -2.67 4.30 -4.05
CA ILE A 24 -4.07 3.98 -4.36
C ILE A 24 -4.65 3.15 -3.22
N ILE A 25 -3.89 2.19 -2.71
CA ILE A 25 -4.30 1.36 -1.56
C ILE A 25 -4.52 2.25 -0.33
N ALA A 26 -3.55 3.11 -0.02
CA ALA A 26 -3.62 4.03 1.11
C ALA A 26 -4.75 5.07 0.99
N GLY A 27 -5.06 5.54 -0.21
CA GLY A 27 -6.13 6.52 -0.44
C GLY A 27 -7.52 5.90 -0.42
N LEU A 28 -7.67 4.67 -0.93
CA LEU A 28 -8.97 4.00 -1.04
C LEU A 28 -9.42 3.30 0.24
N CYS A 29 -8.53 3.03 1.19
CA CYS A 29 -8.92 2.38 2.44
C CYS A 29 -9.59 3.36 3.41
N ASP A 30 -10.50 2.83 4.24
CA ASP A 30 -11.01 3.53 5.42
C ASP A 30 -10.01 3.42 6.58
N ALA A 31 -9.40 2.24 6.74
CA ALA A 31 -8.32 1.96 7.68
C ALA A 31 -7.30 0.98 7.06
N LEU A 32 -6.04 1.08 7.48
CA LEU A 32 -4.96 0.20 7.02
C LEU A 32 -4.42 -0.63 8.18
N ILE A 33 -4.30 -1.95 7.99
CA ILE A 33 -3.76 -2.88 8.99
C ILE A 33 -2.47 -3.51 8.45
N VAL A 34 -1.36 -3.30 9.15
CA VAL A 34 -0.08 -3.95 8.87
C VAL A 34 0.03 -5.21 9.73
N VAL A 35 0.07 -6.38 9.09
CA VAL A 35 0.19 -7.67 9.80
C VAL A 35 1.65 -8.02 10.09
N GLU A 36 2.51 -7.92 9.07
CA GLU A 36 3.94 -8.18 9.18
C GLU A 36 4.69 -7.34 8.14
N THR A 37 5.82 -6.75 8.54
CA THR A 37 6.73 -6.07 7.61
C THR A 37 8.10 -5.89 8.22
N GLN A 38 9.13 -5.89 7.38
CA GLN A 38 10.45 -5.42 7.78
C GLN A 38 10.45 -3.89 7.94
N LYS A 39 11.44 -3.35 8.67
CA LYS A 39 11.61 -1.89 8.87
C LYS A 39 11.65 -1.08 7.56
N LYS A 40 12.15 -1.66 6.48
CA LYS A 40 12.19 -1.07 5.13
C LYS A 40 11.33 -1.85 4.12
N GLY A 41 10.32 -2.58 4.59
CA GLY A 41 9.42 -3.34 3.74
C GLY A 41 8.46 -2.45 2.95
N GLY A 42 7.96 -2.96 1.83
CA GLY A 42 7.04 -2.21 0.95
C GLY A 42 5.74 -1.78 1.64
N SER A 43 5.26 -2.54 2.63
CA SER A 43 4.07 -2.21 3.42
C SER A 43 4.24 -0.94 4.26
N MET A 44 5.47 -0.61 4.67
CA MET A 44 5.75 0.64 5.41
C MET A 44 5.46 1.87 4.54
N ILE A 45 5.68 1.78 3.23
CA ILE A 45 5.37 2.86 2.29
C ILE A 45 3.86 3.15 2.33
N SER A 46 3.03 2.10 2.25
CA SER A 46 1.58 2.24 2.33
C SER A 46 1.12 2.80 3.69
N ALA A 47 1.73 2.34 4.78
CA ALA A 47 1.42 2.80 6.13
C ALA A 47 1.74 4.29 6.32
N HIS A 48 2.89 4.75 5.83
CA HIS A 48 3.25 6.17 5.87
C HIS A 48 2.28 7.01 5.02
N MET A 49 1.99 6.61 3.79
CA MET A 49 1.03 7.32 2.93
C MET A 49 -0.37 7.38 3.55
N ALA A 50 -0.85 6.28 4.14
CA ALA A 50 -2.15 6.24 4.79
C ALA A 50 -2.20 7.20 5.99
N ASN A 51 -1.16 7.22 6.82
CA ASN A 51 -1.03 8.17 7.91
C ASN A 51 -1.00 9.63 7.42
N ASP A 52 -0.27 9.92 6.34
CA ASP A 52 -0.22 11.26 5.73
C ASP A 52 -1.59 11.69 5.18
N TYR A 53 -2.40 10.73 4.73
CA TYR A 53 -3.78 10.94 4.31
C TYR A 53 -4.78 10.99 5.46
N ASN A 54 -4.30 11.04 6.71
CA ASN A 54 -5.11 11.01 7.93
C ASN A 54 -6.04 9.78 8.01
N LYS A 55 -5.56 8.63 7.55
CA LYS A 55 -6.24 7.34 7.71
C LYS A 55 -5.76 6.66 8.98
N ASP A 56 -6.64 5.88 9.59
CA ASP A 56 -6.28 5.05 10.74
C ASP A 56 -5.33 3.94 10.30
N VAL A 57 -4.17 3.87 10.94
CA VAL A 57 -3.15 2.84 10.69
C VAL A 57 -2.96 1.99 11.94
N PHE A 58 -3.22 0.69 11.78
CA PHE A 58 -3.08 -0.30 12.84
C PHE A 58 -1.93 -1.26 12.52
N ALA A 59 -1.35 -1.83 13.56
CA ALA A 59 -0.36 -2.90 13.45
C ALA A 59 -0.78 -4.09 14.30
N VAL A 60 -0.62 -5.29 13.77
CA VAL A 60 -0.75 -6.52 14.55
C VAL A 60 0.55 -6.69 15.35
N PRO A 61 0.48 -6.85 16.68
CA PRO A 61 1.68 -7.04 17.49
C PRO A 61 2.36 -8.37 17.14
N GLY A 62 3.68 -8.31 16.90
CA GLY A 62 4.53 -9.48 16.70
C GLY A 62 5.10 -10.03 18.02
N ARG A 63 5.66 -11.24 17.96
CA ARG A 63 6.54 -11.79 19.00
C ARG A 63 7.99 -11.40 18.73
#